data_AF-A0A3M9YJR4-F1
#
_entry.id   AF-A0A3M9YJR4-F1
#
_cell.length_a   1.000
_cell.length_b   1.000
_cell.length_c   1.000
_cell.angle_alpha   90.00
_cell.angle_beta   90.00
_cell.angle_gamma   90.00
#
_symmetry.space_group_name_H-M   'P 1'
#
loop_
_entity.id
_entity.type
_entity.pdbx_description
1 polymer ?
#
loop_
_entity_poly.entity_id
_entity_poly.type
_entity_poly.pdbx_seq_one_letter_code
_entity_poly.pdbx_strand_id
1 'polypeptide(L)'
;MRQGVRLRNGKAPEDDIHQDMVFEALELACGHLSLVNPTKSLTSVEQCWFDAPGHVRFANKMLLARLPDSAIILHFAYDTTTHLIHDSKAATLTAVLREAPRIFLSESLDGNMAALDVRGGSRFRYRVPERYTRIPATRHHEKYVTSFLVYQVSCETKHIIRLVSRTRHRQLFPMAHEDQPLTREPTKSLEDLETANLSFQANTDYICGAASRPLRMVLNRQMTKILEDRGVRDEWFFSQQKRELERLHAVTAGAWNTGAFLQLQGIGSAFYLSTFINPLDKYGINYRRNDFLRCTVEAVVFQELRLLKHKARIPMPQGVTFFGIMDESGFLSEGEVSVCYDSCYNGSLPIDSTLNDGNIPVIRSPALYPGNVPSVRMRTPPVGYPLRDLRNCIVFSQHGDQDLPSQLSGGDPDSDLYNIIWDRQARPKRFLAPADYPRITPTELNRQVTRDSKAGFFVDSIKSDVLGTITTEHLF
;
A
#
# COMPACT_ATOMS: atom_id res chain seq x y z
N MET A 1 6.67 30.83 66.03
CA MET A 1 5.47 29.97 66.01
C MET A 1 5.21 29.52 64.57
N ARG A 2 5.46 28.25 64.25
CA ARG A 2 4.80 27.45 63.21
C ARG A 2 5.43 26.05 63.26
N GLN A 3 4.74 25.15 63.95
CA GLN A 3 5.10 23.74 64.10
C GLN A 3 4.79 22.99 62.80
N GLY A 4 5.71 22.11 62.40
CA GLY A 4 5.48 21.15 61.33
C GLY A 4 4.62 19.98 61.80
N VAL A 5 3.67 19.57 60.96
CA VAL A 5 2.88 18.34 61.14
C VAL A 5 3.31 17.35 60.07
N ARG A 6 3.91 16.23 60.52
CA ARG A 6 4.19 15.03 59.73
C ARG A 6 2.87 14.37 59.32
N LEU A 7 2.65 14.16 58.03
CA LEU A 7 1.61 13.25 57.54
C LEU A 7 2.22 11.84 57.39
N ARG A 8 1.60 10.88 58.08
CA ARG A 8 1.91 9.45 58.04
C ARG A 8 1.52 8.86 56.68
N ASN A 9 2.47 8.25 55.98
CA ASN A 9 2.19 7.35 54.86
C ASN A 9 1.55 6.06 55.39
N GLY A 10 0.24 5.92 55.23
CA GLY A 10 -0.44 4.62 55.30
C GLY A 10 -0.44 3.98 53.91
N LYS A 11 0.44 3.00 53.69
CA LYS A 11 0.30 2.04 52.57
C LYS A 11 -0.97 1.22 52.82
N ALA A 12 -1.93 1.27 51.90
CA ALA A 12 -2.96 0.24 51.81
C ALA A 12 -2.29 -1.10 51.44
N PRO A 13 -2.76 -2.25 51.97
CA PRO A 13 -2.12 -3.54 51.77
C PRO A 13 -2.12 -3.94 50.27
N GLU A 14 -0.94 -4.34 49.78
CA GLU A 14 -0.63 -4.67 48.37
C GLU A 14 -1.24 -6.00 47.88
N ASP A 15 -1.99 -6.72 48.74
CA ASP A 15 -2.47 -8.09 48.44
C ASP A 15 -3.84 -8.17 47.73
N ASP A 16 -4.53 -7.04 47.49
CA ASP A 16 -5.88 -7.03 46.86
C ASP A 16 -5.88 -6.67 45.35
N ILE A 17 -4.69 -6.46 44.78
CA ILE A 17 -4.54 -5.92 43.41
C ILE A 17 -4.72 -7.01 42.33
N HIS A 18 -4.66 -8.30 42.68
CA HIS A 18 -4.61 -9.43 41.73
C HIS A 18 -5.82 -10.37 41.70
N GLN A 19 -6.97 -10.01 42.28
CA GLN A 19 -8.18 -10.81 42.04
C GLN A 19 -8.65 -10.63 40.58
N ASP A 20 -8.51 -11.68 39.76
CA ASP A 20 -8.98 -11.74 38.38
C ASP A 20 -10.47 -11.40 38.33
N MET A 21 -10.84 -10.36 37.56
CA MET A 21 -12.25 -9.96 37.42
C MET A 21 -12.90 -10.85 36.35
N VAL A 22 -13.66 -11.84 36.78
CA VAL A 22 -14.39 -12.79 35.92
C VAL A 22 -15.89 -12.49 35.99
N PHE A 23 -16.56 -12.47 34.84
CA PHE A 23 -18.00 -12.29 34.72
C PHE A 23 -18.58 -13.22 33.66
N GLU A 24 -19.86 -13.57 33.82
CA GLU A 24 -20.59 -14.38 32.85
C GLU A 24 -21.00 -13.55 31.63
N ALA A 25 -20.65 -14.04 30.44
CA ALA A 25 -21.12 -13.57 29.15
C ALA A 25 -22.37 -14.38 28.77
N LEU A 26 -23.39 -13.72 28.25
CA LEU A 26 -24.60 -14.37 27.75
C LEU A 26 -24.55 -14.52 26.23
N GLU A 27 -24.05 -13.48 25.55
CA GLU A 27 -23.98 -13.39 24.11
C GLU A 27 -22.73 -12.59 23.73
N LEU A 28 -22.13 -12.93 22.59
CA LEU A 28 -21.08 -12.13 21.97
C LEU A 28 -21.54 -11.73 20.58
N ALA A 29 -21.32 -10.48 20.18
CA ALA A 29 -21.60 -9.99 18.84
C ALA A 29 -20.39 -9.27 18.25
N CYS A 30 -20.31 -9.22 16.92
CA CYS A 30 -19.31 -8.45 16.18
C CYS A 30 -20.00 -7.62 15.09
N GLY A 31 -19.58 -6.35 14.97
CA GLY A 31 -20.22 -5.39 14.08
C GLY A 31 -19.49 -4.05 14.05
N HIS A 32 -20.24 -2.96 13.86
CA HIS A 32 -19.69 -1.60 13.84
C HIS A 32 -20.55 -0.62 14.63
N LEU A 33 -19.95 0.54 14.94
CA LEU A 33 -20.66 1.67 15.52
C LEU A 33 -21.05 2.64 14.40
N SER A 34 -22.33 2.98 14.33
CA SER A 34 -22.87 3.94 13.36
C SER A 34 -23.48 5.12 14.11
N LEU A 35 -23.32 6.33 13.57
CA LEU A 35 -23.93 7.53 14.11
C LEU A 35 -25.24 7.80 13.34
N VAL A 36 -26.38 7.52 13.97
CA VAL A 36 -27.68 7.74 13.32
C VAL A 36 -28.04 9.23 13.41
N ASN A 37 -28.22 9.86 12.24
CA ASN A 37 -28.74 11.23 12.13
C ASN A 37 -30.28 11.19 12.07
N PRO A 38 -31.00 12.12 12.72
CA PRO A 38 -30.54 13.38 13.32
C PRO A 38 -30.23 13.34 14.82
N THR A 39 -30.39 12.19 15.49
CA THR A 39 -30.26 12.06 16.95
C THR A 39 -28.82 12.13 17.45
N LYS A 40 -27.81 11.99 16.56
CA LYS A 40 -26.37 11.91 16.89
C LYS A 40 -26.09 10.86 17.98
N SER A 41 -26.94 9.84 18.08
CA SER A 41 -26.77 8.74 19.02
C SER A 41 -25.86 7.70 18.39
N LEU A 42 -24.87 7.23 19.16
CA LEU A 42 -23.97 6.16 18.76
C LEU A 42 -24.71 4.82 18.86
N THR A 43 -25.06 4.24 17.71
CA THR A 43 -25.80 2.97 17.60
C THR A 43 -24.84 1.83 17.34
N SER A 44 -25.01 0.71 18.05
CA SER A 44 -24.28 -0.53 17.77
C SER A 44 -25.06 -1.35 16.74
N VAL A 45 -24.43 -1.62 15.59
CA VAL A 45 -25.02 -2.40 14.50
C VAL A 45 -24.34 -3.76 14.46
N GLU A 46 -25.07 -4.79 14.88
CA GLU A 46 -24.58 -6.16 14.94
C GLU A 46 -24.60 -6.79 13.53
N GLN A 47 -23.48 -7.37 13.11
CA GLN A 47 -23.34 -8.04 11.81
C GLN A 47 -23.31 -9.56 11.97
N CYS A 48 -22.88 -10.03 13.15
CA CYS A 48 -22.95 -11.42 13.55
C CYS A 48 -23.06 -11.52 15.08
N TRP A 49 -23.82 -12.51 15.55
CA TRP A 49 -24.03 -12.81 16.97
C TRP A 49 -23.74 -14.27 17.27
N PHE A 50 -23.41 -14.53 18.54
CA PHE A 50 -22.97 -15.81 19.06
C PHE A 50 -23.68 -16.05 20.40
N ASP A 51 -24.74 -16.86 20.35
CA ASP A 51 -25.52 -17.27 21.53
C ASP A 51 -24.82 -18.43 22.25
N ALA A 52 -23.75 -18.13 22.99
CA ALA A 52 -23.04 -19.12 23.79
C ALA A 52 -22.70 -18.52 25.16
N PRO A 53 -23.36 -18.96 26.25
CA PRO A 53 -23.10 -18.42 27.58
C PRO A 53 -21.68 -18.80 27.99
N GLY A 54 -20.85 -17.86 28.41
CA GLY A 54 -19.45 -18.08 28.76
C GLY A 54 -18.91 -17.17 29.84
N HIS A 55 -17.60 -16.99 29.89
CA HIS A 55 -16.97 -16.13 30.89
C HIS A 55 -15.97 -15.18 30.24
N VAL A 56 -16.00 -13.92 30.66
CA VAL A 56 -14.99 -12.93 30.32
C VAL A 56 -14.15 -12.62 31.55
N ARG A 57 -12.84 -12.59 31.36
CA ARG A 57 -11.85 -12.30 32.39
C ARG A 57 -10.95 -11.15 31.98
N PHE A 58 -10.84 -10.14 32.84
CA PHE A 58 -9.76 -9.16 32.73
C PHE A 58 -8.48 -9.75 33.30
N ALA A 59 -7.54 -10.10 32.42
CA ALA A 59 -6.22 -10.59 32.78
C ALA A 59 -5.19 -9.45 32.67
N ASN A 60 -3.94 -9.75 33.03
CA ASN A 60 -2.85 -8.80 32.89
C ASN A 60 -2.62 -8.49 31.40
N LYS A 61 -2.82 -7.22 31.01
CA LYS A 61 -2.65 -6.69 29.63
C LYS A 61 -3.63 -7.20 28.57
N MET A 62 -4.68 -7.94 28.93
CA MET A 62 -5.67 -8.44 27.96
C MET A 62 -7.02 -8.76 28.58
N LEU A 63 -8.07 -8.62 27.78
CA LEU A 63 -9.41 -9.14 28.05
C LEU A 63 -9.57 -10.49 27.36
N LEU A 64 -9.97 -11.50 28.13
CA LEU A 64 -10.16 -12.87 27.65
C LEU A 64 -11.64 -13.20 27.67
N ALA A 65 -12.25 -13.50 26.52
CA ALA A 65 -13.61 -14.04 26.46
C ALA A 65 -13.56 -15.53 26.09
N ARG A 66 -14.07 -16.39 26.96
CA ARG A 66 -14.15 -17.84 26.76
C ARG A 66 -15.60 -18.25 26.59
N LEU A 67 -15.92 -18.82 25.44
CA LEU A 67 -17.25 -19.37 25.12
C LEU A 67 -17.19 -20.91 25.32
N PRO A 68 -17.81 -21.47 26.37
CA PRO A 68 -17.65 -22.86 26.80
C PRO A 68 -18.23 -23.86 25.80
N ASP A 69 -19.38 -23.60 25.19
CA ASP A 69 -20.00 -24.53 24.23
C ASP A 69 -19.21 -24.65 22.92
N SER A 70 -18.44 -23.61 22.57
CA SER A 70 -17.64 -23.60 21.35
C SER A 70 -16.17 -23.93 21.58
N ALA A 71 -15.74 -24.07 22.83
CA ALA A 71 -14.33 -24.18 23.21
C ALA A 71 -13.47 -23.05 22.61
N ILE A 72 -13.99 -21.83 22.45
CA ILE A 72 -13.27 -20.70 21.82
C ILE A 72 -12.78 -19.73 22.88
N ILE A 73 -11.56 -19.23 22.70
CA ILE A 73 -10.94 -18.19 23.53
C ILE A 73 -10.57 -17.01 22.64
N LEU A 74 -11.16 -15.85 22.92
CA LEU A 74 -10.86 -14.58 22.27
C LEU A 74 -9.98 -13.73 23.17
N HIS A 75 -8.88 -13.25 22.62
CA HIS A 75 -7.95 -12.37 23.31
C HIS A 75 -8.02 -10.98 22.69
N PHE A 76 -8.49 -10.02 23.47
CA PHE A 76 -8.42 -8.60 23.15
C PHE A 76 -7.26 -7.99 23.92
N ALA A 77 -6.17 -7.67 23.23
CA ALA A 77 -4.99 -7.10 23.86
C ALA A 77 -5.23 -5.61 24.16
N TYR A 78 -4.88 -5.17 25.36
CA TYR A 78 -5.16 -3.81 25.82
C TYR A 78 -4.48 -2.71 25.00
N ASP A 79 -3.35 -3.00 24.38
CA ASP A 79 -2.63 -2.12 23.45
C ASP A 79 -3.41 -1.88 22.15
N THR A 80 -4.22 -2.86 21.73
CA THR A 80 -5.08 -2.78 20.55
C THR A 80 -6.50 -2.29 20.86
N THR A 81 -6.95 -2.34 22.12
CA THR A 81 -8.26 -1.83 22.53
C THR A 81 -8.22 -0.31 22.65
N THR A 82 -8.93 0.39 21.77
CA THR A 82 -9.01 1.85 21.76
C THR A 82 -10.01 2.37 22.80
N HIS A 83 -11.21 1.79 22.84
CA HIS A 83 -12.29 2.20 23.73
C HIS A 83 -13.02 0.97 24.25
N LEU A 84 -13.46 1.08 25.49
CA LEU A 84 -14.39 0.13 26.10
C LEU A 84 -15.61 0.93 26.54
N ILE A 85 -16.73 0.68 25.89
CA ILE A 85 -18.01 1.36 26.13
C ILE A 85 -18.88 0.38 26.90
N HIS A 86 -19.52 0.84 27.96
CA HIS A 86 -20.48 0.01 28.68
C HIS A 86 -21.86 0.66 28.62
N ASP A 87 -22.89 -0.18 28.47
CA ASP A 87 -24.30 0.21 28.57
C ASP A 87 -24.89 -0.45 29.82
N SER A 88 -25.27 0.36 30.81
CA SER A 88 -25.84 -0.13 32.07
C SER A 88 -27.31 -0.54 31.95
N LYS A 89 -28.06 -0.03 30.96
CA LYS A 89 -29.46 -0.39 30.72
C LYS A 89 -29.57 -1.69 29.94
N ALA A 90 -28.79 -1.81 28.87
CA ALA A 90 -28.73 -3.01 28.03
C ALA A 90 -27.83 -4.11 28.62
N ALA A 91 -27.10 -3.81 29.69
CA ALA A 91 -26.13 -4.71 30.30
C ALA A 91 -25.14 -5.29 29.28
N THR A 92 -24.56 -4.42 28.45
CA THR A 92 -23.55 -4.81 27.44
C THR A 92 -22.22 -4.09 27.62
N LEU A 93 -21.15 -4.73 27.14
CA LEU A 93 -19.79 -4.23 27.13
C LEU A 93 -19.23 -4.29 25.70
N THR A 94 -18.99 -3.13 25.10
CA THR A 94 -18.51 -2.97 23.73
C THR A 94 -17.02 -2.62 23.70
N ALA A 95 -16.20 -3.48 23.11
CA ALA A 95 -14.78 -3.26 22.89
C ALA A 95 -14.53 -2.80 21.44
N VAL A 96 -13.90 -1.63 21.28
CA VAL A 96 -13.49 -1.08 19.98
C VAL A 96 -12.00 -1.28 19.80
N LEU A 97 -11.61 -2.11 18.84
CA LEU A 97 -10.22 -2.55 18.62
C LEU A 97 -9.59 -1.83 17.42
N ARG A 98 -8.25 -1.73 17.43
CA ARG A 98 -7.42 -1.28 16.30
C ARG A 98 -6.96 -2.44 15.43
N GLU A 99 -6.88 -3.63 16.01
CA GLU A 99 -6.47 -4.85 15.33
C GLU A 99 -7.43 -5.99 15.67
N ALA A 100 -7.49 -7.00 14.79
CA ALA A 100 -8.31 -8.18 15.01
C ALA A 100 -7.89 -8.94 16.28
N PRO A 101 -8.85 -9.48 17.07
CA PRO A 101 -8.54 -10.25 18.26
C PRO A 101 -7.78 -11.54 17.91
N ARG A 102 -7.00 -12.06 18.87
CA ARG A 102 -6.37 -13.38 18.70
C ARG A 102 -7.36 -14.45 19.15
N ILE A 103 -7.65 -15.40 18.25
CA ILE A 103 -8.65 -16.45 18.46
C ILE A 103 -7.94 -17.79 18.64
N PHE A 104 -8.30 -18.53 19.67
CA PHE A 104 -7.75 -19.85 20.00
C PHE A 104 -8.88 -20.84 20.27
N LEU A 105 -8.62 -22.13 20.07
CA LEU A 105 -9.48 -23.21 20.56
C LEU A 105 -8.91 -23.79 21.86
N SER A 106 -9.78 -23.98 22.85
CA SER A 106 -9.56 -24.71 24.08
C SER A 106 -9.66 -26.21 23.78
N GLU A 107 -8.70 -27.00 24.26
CA GLU A 107 -8.77 -28.46 24.13
C GLU A 107 -9.94 -29.03 24.97
N SER A 108 -10.59 -30.10 24.48
CA SER A 108 -11.61 -30.84 25.23
C SER A 108 -10.97 -31.62 26.39
N LEU A 109 -11.78 -31.96 27.41
CA LEU A 109 -11.34 -32.76 28.55
C LEU A 109 -10.72 -34.11 28.12
N ASP A 110 -11.21 -34.69 27.02
CA ASP A 110 -10.71 -35.94 26.44
C ASP A 110 -9.27 -35.83 25.92
N GLY A 111 -8.89 -34.68 25.36
CA GLY A 111 -7.51 -34.42 24.91
C GLY A 111 -6.53 -34.34 26.09
N ASN A 112 -6.97 -33.76 27.21
CA ASN A 112 -6.19 -33.70 28.44
C ASN A 112 -6.10 -35.06 29.15
N MET A 113 -7.16 -35.88 29.13
CA MET A 113 -7.14 -37.23 29.68
C MET A 113 -6.25 -38.18 28.86
N ALA A 114 -6.25 -38.05 27.53
CA ALA A 114 -5.32 -38.79 26.66
C ALA A 114 -3.85 -38.41 26.91
N ALA A 115 -3.58 -37.16 27.35
CA ALA A 115 -2.24 -36.70 27.72
C ALA A 115 -1.80 -37.17 29.12
N LEU A 116 -2.71 -37.68 29.95
CA LEU A 116 -2.47 -38.17 31.32
C LEU A 116 -2.31 -39.70 31.40
N ASP A 117 -2.44 -40.44 30.30
CA ASP A 117 -2.23 -41.90 30.31
C ASP A 117 -0.76 -42.25 30.61
N VAL A 118 -0.53 -42.86 31.77
CA VAL A 118 0.77 -43.04 32.44
C VAL A 118 1.65 -44.12 31.77
N ARG A 119 1.22 -44.71 30.64
CA ARG A 119 1.94 -45.81 29.98
C ARG A 119 2.93 -45.41 28.88
N GLY A 120 3.11 -44.13 28.60
CA GLY A 120 4.08 -43.67 27.60
C GLY A 120 5.03 -42.61 28.15
N GLY A 121 6.28 -42.98 28.43
CA GLY A 121 7.34 -42.02 28.73
C GLY A 121 7.56 -41.06 27.55
N SER A 122 7.03 -39.83 27.64
CA SER A 122 7.27 -38.79 26.66
C SER A 122 7.45 -37.44 27.34
N ARG A 123 8.51 -36.74 26.95
CA ARG A 123 8.89 -35.39 27.40
C ARG A 123 7.70 -34.45 27.17
N PHE A 124 7.25 -33.77 28.23
CA PHE A 124 6.26 -32.68 28.15
C PHE A 124 6.71 -31.63 27.11
N ARG A 125 6.14 -31.68 25.91
CA ARG A 125 6.12 -30.52 25.02
C ARG A 125 4.90 -29.72 25.40
N TYR A 126 5.09 -28.50 25.91
CA TYR A 126 4.04 -27.50 25.91
C TYR A 126 3.53 -27.37 24.46
N ARG A 127 2.33 -27.88 24.16
CA ARG A 127 1.68 -27.62 22.89
C ARG A 127 1.25 -26.16 22.87
N VAL A 128 1.73 -25.42 21.89
CA VAL A 128 1.31 -24.02 21.65
C VAL A 128 -0.13 -24.07 21.13
N PRO A 129 -1.08 -23.29 21.70
CA PRO A 129 -2.45 -23.27 21.22
C PRO A 129 -2.49 -22.83 19.75
N GLU A 130 -3.22 -23.56 18.90
CA GLU A 130 -3.39 -23.19 17.49
C GLU A 130 -4.20 -21.90 17.37
N ARG A 131 -3.67 -20.94 16.60
CA ARG A 131 -4.30 -19.65 16.35
C ARG A 131 -5.22 -19.75 15.14
N TYR A 132 -6.45 -19.29 15.29
CA TYR A 132 -7.45 -19.22 14.24
C TYR A 132 -7.64 -17.78 13.74
N THR A 133 -8.05 -17.66 12.48
CA THR A 133 -8.40 -16.39 11.83
C THR A 133 -9.90 -16.08 11.91
N ARG A 134 -10.72 -17.03 12.39
CA ARG A 134 -12.18 -16.92 12.54
C ARG A 134 -12.67 -17.73 13.74
N ILE A 135 -13.88 -17.44 14.22
CA ILE A 135 -14.59 -18.23 15.24
C ILE A 135 -15.23 -19.46 14.54
N PRO A 136 -14.78 -20.70 14.82
CA PRO A 136 -15.35 -21.91 14.22
C PRO A 136 -16.85 -22.08 14.53
N ALA A 137 -17.60 -22.76 13.65
CA ALA A 137 -19.05 -22.98 13.73
C ALA A 137 -19.97 -21.75 13.53
N THR A 138 -19.42 -20.57 13.24
CA THR A 138 -20.21 -19.37 13.00
C THR A 138 -20.38 -19.07 11.51
N ARG A 139 -21.58 -18.66 11.09
CA ARG A 139 -21.82 -18.23 9.71
C ARG A 139 -21.24 -16.82 9.53
N HIS A 140 -20.39 -16.65 8.52
CA HIS A 140 -19.92 -15.35 8.01
C HIS A 140 -18.97 -14.51 8.89
N HIS A 141 -18.56 -14.95 10.08
CA HIS A 141 -17.57 -14.19 10.90
C HIS A 141 -16.29 -13.88 10.11
N GLU A 142 -15.84 -14.81 9.27
CA GLU A 142 -14.66 -14.65 8.38
C GLU A 142 -14.74 -13.44 7.44
N LYS A 143 -15.94 -12.97 7.09
CA LYS A 143 -16.14 -11.79 6.24
C LYS A 143 -15.94 -10.48 7.01
N TYR A 144 -16.10 -10.52 8.34
CA TYR A 144 -16.23 -9.34 9.19
C TYR A 144 -15.02 -9.09 10.09
N VAL A 145 -14.24 -10.11 10.47
CA VAL A 145 -13.14 -9.99 11.45
C VAL A 145 -12.13 -8.87 11.15
N THR A 146 -11.82 -8.65 9.87
CA THR A 146 -10.83 -7.65 9.44
C THR A 146 -11.44 -6.27 9.21
N SER A 147 -12.73 -6.21 8.94
CA SER A 147 -13.45 -4.98 8.54
C SER A 147 -14.14 -4.33 9.74
N PHE A 148 -14.51 -5.14 10.72
CA PHE A 148 -15.31 -4.78 11.87
C PHE A 148 -14.61 -5.19 13.16
N LEU A 149 -14.05 -4.18 13.82
CA LEU A 149 -13.23 -4.33 15.02
C LEU A 149 -14.00 -3.96 16.30
N VAL A 150 -15.34 -3.99 16.24
CA VAL A 150 -16.20 -3.76 17.40
C VAL A 150 -16.78 -5.09 17.84
N TYR A 151 -16.53 -5.46 19.09
CA TYR A 151 -17.05 -6.67 19.73
C TYR A 151 -17.89 -6.28 20.94
N GLN A 152 -19.13 -6.76 20.98
CA GLN A 152 -20.07 -6.49 22.07
C GLN A 152 -20.32 -7.77 22.86
N VAL A 153 -20.21 -7.69 24.18
CA VAL A 153 -20.48 -8.80 25.10
C VAL A 153 -21.69 -8.44 25.96
N SER A 154 -22.74 -9.23 25.89
CA SER A 154 -23.91 -9.12 26.78
C SER A 154 -23.61 -9.85 28.09
N CYS A 155 -23.94 -9.24 29.23
CA CYS A 155 -23.63 -9.78 30.56
C CYS A 155 -24.81 -9.59 31.52
N GLU A 156 -24.80 -10.26 32.67
CA GLU A 156 -25.77 -9.95 33.72
C GLU A 156 -25.58 -8.53 34.29
N THR A 157 -26.69 -7.83 34.56
CA THR A 157 -26.71 -6.44 35.06
C THR A 157 -25.90 -6.24 36.35
N LYS A 158 -25.88 -7.26 37.23
CA LYS A 158 -25.12 -7.24 38.49
C LYS A 158 -23.60 -7.20 38.25
N HIS A 159 -23.12 -7.77 37.14
CA HIS A 159 -21.71 -7.83 36.81
C HIS A 159 -21.20 -6.51 36.22
N ILE A 160 -21.99 -5.80 35.41
CA ILE A 160 -21.58 -4.52 34.84
C ILE A 160 -21.44 -3.42 35.90
N ILE A 161 -22.33 -3.35 36.88
CA ILE A 161 -22.22 -2.37 37.97
C ILE A 161 -20.93 -2.60 38.79
N ARG A 162 -20.56 -3.86 39.02
CA ARG A 162 -19.30 -4.24 39.68
C ARG A 162 -18.07 -3.94 38.82
N LEU A 163 -18.18 -4.16 37.51
CA LEU A 163 -17.14 -3.89 36.53
C LEU A 163 -16.81 -2.39 36.53
N VAL A 164 -17.81 -1.53 36.30
CA VAL A 164 -17.67 -0.07 36.24
C VAL A 164 -17.08 0.53 37.51
N SER A 165 -17.53 0.06 38.68
CA SER A 165 -17.04 0.55 39.98
C SER A 165 -15.57 0.19 40.22
N ARG A 166 -15.12 -1.01 39.82
CA ARG A 166 -13.73 -1.46 40.04
C ARG A 166 -12.75 -0.96 38.97
N THR A 167 -13.16 -0.84 37.71
CA THR A 167 -12.28 -0.34 36.64
C THR A 167 -12.03 1.17 36.74
N ARG A 168 -13.01 1.98 37.22
CA ARG A 168 -12.77 3.40 37.56
C ARG A 168 -11.68 3.57 38.62
N HIS A 169 -11.61 2.67 39.60
CA HIS A 169 -10.60 2.73 40.67
C HIS A 169 -9.20 2.32 40.20
N ARG A 170 -9.09 1.51 39.13
CA ARG A 170 -7.80 0.99 38.64
C ARG A 170 -7.17 1.83 37.53
N GLN A 171 -7.86 2.88 37.01
CA GLN A 171 -7.39 3.77 35.93
C GLN A 171 -6.76 3.05 34.71
N LEU A 172 -7.21 1.82 34.41
CA LEU A 172 -6.57 1.02 33.36
C LEU A 172 -6.85 1.56 31.95
N PHE A 173 -8.01 2.22 31.72
CA PHE A 173 -8.45 2.79 30.43
C PHE A 173 -9.46 3.94 30.61
N PRO A 174 -9.64 4.84 29.62
CA PRO A 174 -10.82 5.68 29.53
C PRO A 174 -12.03 4.84 29.12
N MET A 175 -12.96 4.60 30.06
CA MET A 175 -14.26 3.98 29.76
C MET A 175 -15.30 5.07 29.53
N ALA A 176 -16.05 4.96 28.44
CA ALA A 176 -17.20 5.83 28.17
C ALA A 176 -18.49 5.14 28.62
N HIS A 177 -19.39 5.89 29.27
CA HIS A 177 -20.76 5.47 29.52
C HIS A 177 -21.63 6.11 28.44
N GLU A 178 -22.26 5.30 27.59
CA GLU A 178 -23.17 5.77 26.56
C GLU A 178 -24.29 4.75 26.38
N ASP A 179 -25.54 5.21 26.36
CA ASP A 179 -26.69 4.35 26.06
C ASP A 179 -26.67 4.08 24.55
N GLN A 180 -26.28 2.87 24.14
CA GLN A 180 -26.12 2.51 22.73
C GLN A 180 -27.36 1.75 22.25
N PRO A 181 -28.25 2.36 21.44
CA PRO A 181 -29.31 1.60 20.80
C PRO A 181 -28.74 0.48 19.93
N LEU A 182 -29.42 -0.67 19.90
CA LEU A 182 -28.99 -1.88 19.22
C LEU A 182 -29.79 -2.10 17.93
N THR A 183 -29.10 -2.30 16.81
CA THR A 183 -29.72 -2.71 15.53
C THR A 183 -29.26 -4.12 15.16
N ARG A 184 -30.21 -5.08 15.14
CA ARG A 184 -29.99 -6.48 14.73
C ARG A 184 -30.38 -6.78 13.28
N GLU A 185 -31.05 -5.85 12.62
CA GLU A 185 -31.45 -5.94 11.22
C GLU A 185 -30.81 -4.76 10.45
N PRO A 186 -29.55 -4.87 10.03
CA PRO A 186 -28.88 -3.80 9.31
C PRO A 186 -29.58 -3.49 7.98
N THR A 187 -29.80 -2.21 7.72
CA THR A 187 -30.39 -1.73 6.46
C THR A 187 -29.47 -2.08 5.29
N LYS A 188 -29.96 -2.88 4.35
CA LYS A 188 -29.22 -3.24 3.13
C LYS A 188 -28.79 -1.97 2.38
N SER A 189 -27.60 -1.98 1.79
CA SER A 189 -26.93 -0.88 1.05
C SER A 189 -26.41 0.31 1.87
N LEU A 190 -26.72 0.40 3.18
CA LEU A 190 -26.27 1.47 4.07
C LEU A 190 -25.49 0.94 5.28
N GLU A 191 -26.01 -0.10 5.95
CA GLU A 191 -25.47 -0.61 7.21
C GLU A 191 -24.93 -2.05 7.08
N ASP A 192 -25.37 -2.81 6.08
CA ASP A 192 -24.82 -4.13 5.75
C ASP A 192 -23.59 -4.00 4.84
N LEU A 193 -22.44 -4.54 5.30
CA LEU A 193 -21.16 -4.44 4.59
C LEU A 193 -21.19 -5.08 3.21
N GLU A 194 -21.88 -6.22 3.06
CA GLU A 194 -21.85 -6.97 1.81
C GLU A 194 -22.56 -6.18 0.71
N THR A 195 -23.74 -5.63 1.01
CA THR A 195 -24.48 -4.79 0.07
C THR A 195 -23.89 -3.38 -0.08
N ALA A 196 -23.31 -2.79 0.97
CA ALA A 196 -22.63 -1.50 0.89
C ALA A 196 -21.33 -1.56 0.07
N ASN A 197 -20.55 -2.64 0.18
CA ASN A 197 -19.36 -2.82 -0.66
C ASN A 197 -19.74 -3.07 -2.13
N LEU A 198 -20.80 -3.83 -2.39
CA LEU A 198 -21.29 -4.03 -3.76
C LEU A 198 -21.80 -2.73 -4.38
N SER A 199 -22.53 -1.90 -3.63
CA SER A 199 -23.00 -0.59 -4.11
C SER A 199 -21.85 0.40 -4.27
N PHE A 200 -20.85 0.37 -3.38
CA PHE A 200 -19.62 1.16 -3.50
C PHE A 200 -18.81 0.75 -4.74
N GLN A 201 -18.59 -0.55 -4.95
CA GLN A 201 -17.87 -1.07 -6.11
C GLN A 201 -18.58 -0.78 -7.44
N ALA A 202 -19.91 -0.81 -7.45
CA ALA A 202 -20.71 -0.52 -8.64
C ALA A 202 -20.70 0.98 -9.05
N ASN A 203 -20.45 1.89 -8.11
CA ASN A 203 -20.59 3.34 -8.32
C ASN A 203 -19.26 4.11 -8.29
N THR A 204 -18.11 3.45 -8.21
CA THR A 204 -16.82 4.15 -8.08
C THR A 204 -16.04 4.08 -9.39
N ASP A 205 -15.83 5.23 -10.04
CA ASP A 205 -14.79 5.43 -11.05
C ASP A 205 -13.42 5.34 -10.35
N TYR A 206 -12.67 4.27 -10.60
CA TYR A 206 -11.35 4.07 -10.01
C TYR A 206 -10.27 4.76 -10.85
N ILE A 207 -9.63 5.80 -10.28
CA ILE A 207 -8.46 6.44 -10.89
C ILE A 207 -7.19 5.67 -10.45
N CYS A 208 -6.59 4.91 -11.36
CA CYS A 208 -5.36 4.14 -11.12
C CYS A 208 -4.08 5.01 -11.21
N GLY A 209 -4.14 6.15 -11.90
CA GLY A 209 -3.00 7.04 -12.09
C GLY A 209 -3.42 8.37 -12.73
N ALA A 210 -2.60 9.41 -12.57
CA ALA A 210 -2.85 10.72 -13.15
C ALA A 210 -1.55 11.36 -13.64
N ALA A 211 -1.61 12.00 -14.82
CA ALA A 211 -0.53 12.75 -15.45
C ALA A 211 -0.27 14.12 -14.77
N SER A 212 -0.24 14.15 -13.43
CA SER A 212 -0.10 15.37 -12.64
C SER A 212 1.25 16.08 -12.82
N ARG A 213 2.29 15.33 -13.19
CA ARG A 213 3.66 15.83 -13.41
C ARG A 213 4.38 14.96 -14.43
N PRO A 214 5.36 15.51 -15.16
CA PRO A 214 6.18 14.71 -16.04
C PRO A 214 7.00 13.68 -15.26
N LEU A 215 7.01 12.45 -15.76
CA LEU A 215 7.81 11.38 -15.16
C LEU A 215 9.21 11.42 -15.75
N ARG A 216 10.21 11.17 -14.91
CA ARG A 216 11.60 11.24 -15.33
C ARG A 216 11.97 9.99 -16.10
N MET A 217 12.61 10.20 -17.23
CA MET A 217 13.20 9.12 -17.98
C MET A 217 14.57 8.75 -17.42
N VAL A 218 14.77 7.46 -17.26
CA VAL A 218 16.08 6.85 -17.06
C VAL A 218 16.29 5.82 -18.17
N LEU A 219 17.48 5.81 -18.76
CA LEU A 219 17.89 4.65 -19.54
C LEU A 219 18.06 3.47 -18.59
N ASN A 220 17.82 2.28 -19.12
CA ASN A 220 18.15 1.01 -18.47
C ASN A 220 19.01 0.19 -19.44
N ARG A 221 19.48 -0.98 -19.01
CA ARG A 221 20.34 -1.84 -19.85
C ARG A 221 19.69 -2.21 -21.19
N GLN A 222 18.38 -2.51 -21.21
CA GLN A 222 17.66 -2.93 -22.42
C GLN A 222 17.51 -1.78 -23.43
N MET A 223 17.06 -0.61 -22.97
CA MET A 223 16.97 0.58 -23.81
C MET A 223 18.34 0.97 -24.37
N THR A 224 19.37 0.92 -23.52
CA THR A 224 20.76 1.22 -23.92
C THR A 224 21.20 0.28 -25.03
N LYS A 225 20.97 -1.04 -24.85
CA LYS A 225 21.36 -2.06 -25.82
C LYS A 225 20.64 -1.87 -27.16
N ILE A 226 19.34 -1.62 -27.15
CA ILE A 226 18.57 -1.41 -28.38
C ILE A 226 19.02 -0.13 -29.09
N LEU A 227 19.22 0.98 -28.37
CA LEU A 227 19.69 2.22 -28.97
C LEU A 227 21.09 2.06 -29.60
N GLU A 228 21.99 1.31 -28.96
CA GLU A 228 23.29 0.91 -29.51
C GLU A 228 23.12 0.13 -30.83
N ASP A 229 22.30 -0.93 -30.85
CA ASP A 229 22.04 -1.75 -32.05
C ASP A 229 21.43 -0.91 -33.20
N ARG A 230 20.67 0.11 -32.84
CA ARG A 230 20.04 1.10 -33.73
C ARG A 230 21.01 2.18 -34.24
N GLY A 231 22.28 2.13 -33.83
CA GLY A 231 23.36 2.98 -34.33
C GLY A 231 23.56 4.30 -33.58
N VAL A 232 23.01 4.42 -32.36
CA VAL A 232 23.42 5.49 -31.42
C VAL A 232 24.86 5.22 -31.00
N ARG A 233 25.68 6.28 -30.97
CA ARG A 233 27.12 6.13 -30.71
C ARG A 233 27.41 5.86 -29.23
N ASP A 234 28.36 4.98 -28.96
CA ASP A 234 28.82 4.63 -27.62
C ASP A 234 29.25 5.86 -26.81
N GLU A 235 29.94 6.82 -27.45
CA GLU A 235 30.40 8.05 -26.79
C GLU A 235 29.25 8.85 -26.20
N TRP A 236 28.07 8.79 -26.81
CA TRP A 236 26.89 9.45 -26.29
C TRP A 236 26.48 8.85 -24.95
N PHE A 237 26.36 7.53 -24.84
CA PHE A 237 26.00 6.87 -23.57
C PHE A 237 27.01 7.16 -22.47
N PHE A 238 28.31 7.09 -22.79
CA PHE A 238 29.37 7.43 -21.84
C PHE A 238 29.30 8.89 -21.39
N SER A 239 28.95 9.83 -22.28
CA SER A 239 28.76 11.22 -21.91
C SER A 239 27.60 11.42 -20.93
N GLN A 240 26.47 10.71 -21.12
CA GLN A 240 25.33 10.78 -20.22
C GLN A 240 25.66 10.17 -18.85
N GLN A 241 26.38 9.04 -18.83
CA GLN A 241 26.84 8.41 -17.59
C GLN A 241 27.84 9.30 -16.84
N LYS A 242 28.81 9.90 -17.54
CA LYS A 242 29.79 10.82 -16.96
C LYS A 242 29.11 12.04 -16.33
N ARG A 243 28.13 12.63 -17.01
CA ARG A 243 27.35 13.74 -16.47
C ARG A 243 26.64 13.37 -15.17
N GLU A 244 26.06 12.17 -15.10
CA GLU A 244 25.40 11.71 -13.87
C GLU A 244 26.41 11.46 -12.73
N LEU A 245 27.59 10.90 -13.03
CA LEU A 245 28.67 10.76 -12.06
C LEU A 245 29.11 12.11 -11.49
N GLU A 246 29.34 13.10 -12.35
CA GLU A 246 29.70 14.46 -11.94
C GLU A 246 28.60 15.09 -11.07
N ARG A 247 27.32 14.89 -11.44
CA ARG A 247 26.18 15.34 -10.64
C ARG A 247 26.17 14.70 -9.25
N LEU A 248 26.38 13.38 -9.16
CA LEU A 248 26.42 12.64 -7.89
C LEU A 248 27.61 13.07 -7.01
N HIS A 249 28.77 13.35 -7.60
CA HIS A 249 29.91 13.93 -6.87
C HIS A 249 29.60 15.32 -6.32
N ALA A 250 28.83 16.14 -7.04
CA ALA A 250 28.46 17.48 -6.61
C ALA A 250 27.33 17.52 -5.54
N VAL A 251 26.62 16.41 -5.32
CA VAL A 251 25.52 16.34 -4.32
C VAL A 251 26.01 16.71 -2.93
N THR A 252 27.16 16.19 -2.53
CA THR A 252 27.71 16.39 -1.18
C THR A 252 28.57 17.63 -1.07
N ALA A 253 28.63 18.49 -2.10
CA ALA A 253 29.38 19.74 -2.07
C ALA A 253 28.76 20.79 -1.13
N GLY A 254 27.42 20.82 -1.01
CA GLY A 254 26.70 21.76 -0.15
C GLY A 254 25.46 21.14 0.48
N ALA A 255 25.03 21.68 1.63
CA ALA A 255 23.83 21.21 2.31
C ALA A 255 22.59 21.36 1.44
N TRP A 256 22.48 22.48 0.70
CA TRP A 256 21.41 22.69 -0.27
C TRP A 256 21.33 21.59 -1.34
N ASN A 257 22.47 21.28 -1.98
CA ASN A 257 22.55 20.24 -3.00
C ASN A 257 22.15 18.87 -2.44
N THR A 258 22.58 18.58 -1.21
CA THR A 258 22.22 17.33 -0.50
C THR A 258 20.74 17.29 -0.18
N GLY A 259 20.16 18.36 0.35
CA GLY A 259 18.72 18.46 0.64
C GLY A 259 17.87 18.28 -0.62
N ALA A 260 18.23 18.98 -1.69
CA ALA A 260 17.57 18.86 -2.99
C ALA A 260 17.66 17.43 -3.56
N PHE A 261 18.82 16.79 -3.45
CA PHE A 261 19.03 15.41 -3.88
C PHE A 261 18.18 14.41 -3.07
N LEU A 262 18.14 14.54 -1.75
CA LEU A 262 17.35 13.64 -0.89
C LEU A 262 15.86 13.78 -1.16
N GLN A 263 15.37 15.01 -1.31
CA GLN A 263 13.98 15.28 -1.67
C GLN A 263 13.62 14.62 -3.00
N LEU A 264 14.53 14.73 -3.97
CA LEU A 264 14.38 14.18 -5.31
C LEU A 264 14.35 12.66 -5.33
N GLN A 265 15.15 12.00 -4.49
CA GLN A 265 15.12 10.53 -4.35
C GLN A 265 13.97 10.06 -3.42
N GLY A 266 13.19 10.99 -2.86
CA GLY A 266 12.12 10.68 -1.92
C GLY A 266 12.61 10.13 -0.57
N ILE A 267 13.89 10.33 -0.24
CA ILE A 267 14.48 9.78 0.98
C ILE A 267 14.19 10.68 2.17
N GLY A 268 13.65 10.08 3.24
CA GLY A 268 13.38 10.78 4.50
C GLY A 268 12.26 11.82 4.40
N SER A 269 11.38 11.71 3.40
CA SER A 269 10.23 12.60 3.20
C SER A 269 9.28 12.59 4.41
N ALA A 270 9.02 11.40 5.00
CA ALA A 270 8.17 11.23 6.18
C ALA A 270 8.67 11.99 7.43
N PHE A 271 9.97 12.27 7.51
CA PHE A 271 10.59 12.99 8.64
C PHE A 271 11.23 14.31 8.20
N TYR A 272 10.89 14.81 7.01
CA TYR A 272 11.36 16.08 6.46
C TYR A 272 12.89 16.23 6.41
N LEU A 273 13.62 15.14 6.13
CA LEU A 273 15.09 15.12 6.17
C LEU A 273 15.75 16.16 5.25
N SER A 274 15.24 16.33 4.03
CA SER A 274 15.72 17.34 3.08
C SER A 274 15.54 18.76 3.63
N THR A 275 14.37 19.04 4.21
CA THR A 275 14.03 20.33 4.82
C THR A 275 14.79 20.56 6.13
N PHE A 276 15.23 19.50 6.81
CA PHE A 276 16.05 19.58 8.02
C PHE A 276 17.51 19.91 7.71
N ILE A 277 18.10 19.33 6.66
CA ILE A 277 19.53 19.55 6.32
C ILE A 277 19.82 20.99 5.89
N ASN A 278 18.91 21.63 5.16
CA ASN A 278 19.14 22.98 4.61
C ASN A 278 19.33 24.06 5.72
N PRO A 279 18.48 24.14 6.77
CA PRO A 279 18.68 25.06 7.89
C PRO A 279 19.93 24.79 8.71
N LEU A 280 20.40 23.52 8.84
CA LEU A 280 21.59 23.22 9.63
C LEU A 280 22.79 24.05 9.17
N ASP A 281 22.98 24.15 7.85
CA ASP A 281 24.05 24.95 7.25
C ASP A 281 23.89 26.44 7.55
N LYS A 282 22.64 26.96 7.52
CA LYS A 282 22.31 28.34 7.91
C LYS A 282 22.69 28.65 9.36
N TYR A 283 22.58 27.66 10.26
CA TYR A 283 22.99 27.78 11.66
C TYR A 283 24.47 27.41 11.90
N GLY A 284 25.25 27.18 10.85
CA GLY A 284 26.67 26.80 10.94
C GLY A 284 26.92 25.36 11.40
N ILE A 285 25.88 24.51 11.40
CA ILE A 285 25.95 23.10 11.77
C ILE A 285 26.25 22.28 10.53
N ASN A 286 27.49 21.79 10.41
CA ASN A 286 27.87 20.93 9.31
C ASN A 286 27.35 19.50 9.54
N TYR A 287 26.30 19.11 8.80
CA TYR A 287 25.70 17.76 8.88
C TYR A 287 26.72 16.63 8.64
N ARG A 288 27.82 16.89 7.90
CA ARG A 288 28.87 15.89 7.61
C ARG A 288 29.69 15.51 8.85
N ARG A 289 29.63 16.31 9.92
CA ARG A 289 30.26 15.99 11.21
C ARG A 289 29.42 15.04 12.06
N ASN A 290 28.15 14.88 11.74
CA ASN A 290 27.28 13.93 12.39
C ASN A 290 27.34 12.59 11.62
N ASP A 291 27.81 11.54 12.28
CA ASP A 291 28.00 10.23 11.62
C ASP A 291 26.70 9.67 11.03
N PHE A 292 25.58 9.82 11.73
CA PHE A 292 24.29 9.33 11.25
C PHE A 292 23.84 10.05 9.96
N LEU A 293 23.88 11.37 9.94
CA LEU A 293 23.50 12.17 8.76
C LEU A 293 24.47 11.93 7.59
N ARG A 294 25.78 11.90 7.86
CA ARG A 294 26.79 11.60 6.83
C ARG A 294 26.57 10.22 6.23
N CYS A 295 26.50 9.18 7.04
CA CYS A 295 26.33 7.80 6.58
C CYS A 295 25.02 7.62 5.81
N THR A 296 23.93 8.30 6.23
CA THR A 296 22.65 8.27 5.50
C THR A 296 22.79 8.84 4.10
N VAL A 297 23.39 10.02 3.95
CA VAL A 297 23.60 10.66 2.64
C VAL A 297 24.52 9.81 1.76
N GLU A 298 25.64 9.33 2.31
CA GLU A 298 26.58 8.46 1.60
C GLU A 298 25.91 7.18 1.12
N ALA A 299 25.07 6.53 1.94
CA ALA A 299 24.35 5.33 1.57
C ALA A 299 23.44 5.56 0.35
N VAL A 300 22.72 6.68 0.30
CA VAL A 300 21.86 7.03 -0.85
C VAL A 300 22.70 7.30 -2.09
N VAL A 301 23.82 8.01 -1.98
CA VAL A 301 24.73 8.25 -3.10
C VAL A 301 25.32 6.91 -3.60
N PHE A 302 25.75 6.03 -2.70
CA PHE A 302 26.25 4.70 -3.05
C PHE A 302 25.17 3.83 -3.72
N GLN A 303 23.92 3.93 -3.29
CA GLN A 303 22.81 3.23 -3.94
C GLN A 303 22.63 3.70 -5.38
N GLU A 304 22.61 5.01 -5.64
CA GLU A 304 22.52 5.54 -7.01
C GLU A 304 23.73 5.16 -7.87
N LEU A 305 24.96 5.20 -7.32
CA LEU A 305 26.15 4.72 -8.02
C LEU A 305 26.07 3.23 -8.37
N ARG A 306 25.53 2.39 -7.48
CA ARG A 306 25.30 0.97 -7.76
C ARG A 306 24.25 0.77 -8.86
N LEU A 307 23.16 1.54 -8.85
CA LEU A 307 22.15 1.50 -9.91
C LEU A 307 22.73 1.93 -11.26
N LEU A 308 23.56 2.97 -11.28
CA LEU A 308 24.26 3.43 -12.48
C LEU A 308 25.22 2.35 -13.02
N LYS A 309 26.03 1.74 -12.14
CA LYS A 309 27.03 0.73 -12.49
C LYS A 309 26.41 -0.60 -12.95
N HIS A 310 25.46 -1.13 -12.19
CA HIS A 310 24.96 -2.50 -12.38
C HIS A 310 23.67 -2.58 -13.20
N LYS A 311 22.87 -1.50 -13.25
CA LYS A 311 21.59 -1.47 -13.97
C LYS A 311 21.57 -0.47 -15.12
N ALA A 312 22.69 0.19 -15.42
CA ALA A 312 22.78 1.26 -16.40
C ALA A 312 21.64 2.29 -16.25
N ARG A 313 21.25 2.59 -15.00
CA ARG A 313 20.16 3.52 -14.68
C ARG A 313 20.64 4.96 -14.88
N ILE A 314 20.69 5.42 -16.13
CA ILE A 314 21.25 6.74 -16.50
C ILE A 314 20.10 7.75 -16.65
N PRO A 315 20.00 8.78 -15.79
CA PRO A 315 18.99 9.82 -15.94
C PRO A 315 19.17 10.64 -17.21
N MET A 316 18.05 10.95 -17.87
CA MET A 316 18.01 11.69 -19.13
C MET A 316 17.30 13.04 -18.95
N PRO A 317 18.03 14.17 -18.92
CA PRO A 317 17.44 15.52 -18.88
C PRO A 317 16.68 15.87 -20.16
N GLN A 318 17.19 15.43 -21.32
CA GLN A 318 16.52 15.52 -22.61
C GLN A 318 15.67 14.27 -22.89
N GLY A 319 15.02 13.76 -21.85
CA GLY A 319 14.12 12.62 -21.93
C GLY A 319 13.02 12.67 -20.88
N VAL A 320 11.86 12.14 -21.22
CA VAL A 320 10.68 12.15 -20.35
C VAL A 320 9.83 10.90 -20.57
N THR A 321 9.12 10.49 -19.53
CA THR A 321 8.19 9.38 -19.58
C THR A 321 6.76 9.92 -19.42
N PHE A 322 5.86 9.56 -20.32
CA PHE A 322 4.48 10.05 -20.34
C PHE A 322 3.46 8.95 -20.57
N PHE A 323 2.23 9.22 -20.13
CA PHE A 323 1.05 8.46 -20.56
C PHE A 323 0.76 8.73 -22.04
N GLY A 324 0.33 7.69 -22.74
CA GLY A 324 -0.15 7.79 -24.11
C GLY A 324 -1.62 8.16 -24.17
N ILE A 325 -1.99 8.98 -25.15
CA ILE A 325 -3.38 9.24 -25.53
C ILE A 325 -3.49 9.28 -27.06
N MET A 326 -4.72 9.16 -27.57
CA MET A 326 -5.00 9.26 -29.00
C MET A 326 -5.41 10.69 -29.40
N ASP A 327 -5.05 11.10 -30.62
CA ASP A 327 -5.51 12.33 -31.23
C ASP A 327 -6.91 12.14 -31.85
N GLU A 328 -7.94 12.42 -31.05
CA GLU A 328 -9.34 12.38 -31.50
C GLU A 328 -9.69 13.52 -32.48
N SER A 329 -8.82 14.53 -32.62
CA SER A 329 -9.08 15.69 -33.49
C SER A 329 -8.61 15.49 -34.94
N GLY A 330 -7.76 14.48 -35.20
CA GLY A 330 -7.22 14.18 -36.52
C GLY A 330 -6.18 15.19 -37.03
N PHE A 331 -5.46 15.87 -36.14
CA PHE A 331 -4.41 16.81 -36.50
C PHE A 331 -3.11 16.14 -36.97
N LEU A 332 -2.72 15.08 -36.26
CA LEU A 332 -1.46 14.38 -36.46
C LEU A 332 -1.58 13.41 -37.63
N SER A 333 -0.67 13.47 -38.60
CA SER A 333 -0.60 12.46 -39.67
C SER A 333 0.05 11.15 -39.18
N GLU A 334 -0.02 10.09 -39.98
CA GLU A 334 0.68 8.83 -39.70
C GLU A 334 2.17 9.08 -39.44
N GLY A 335 2.69 8.50 -38.35
CA GLY A 335 4.08 8.69 -37.92
C GLY A 335 4.38 10.04 -37.25
N GLU A 336 3.37 10.90 -37.04
CA GLU A 336 3.47 12.11 -36.24
C GLU A 336 2.96 11.91 -34.81
N VAL A 337 3.62 12.57 -33.86
CA VAL A 337 3.22 12.61 -32.45
C VAL A 337 3.27 14.04 -31.92
N SER A 338 2.42 14.36 -30.94
CA SER A 338 2.54 15.61 -30.18
C SER A 338 2.92 15.29 -28.74
N VAL A 339 3.93 15.96 -28.22
CA VAL A 339 4.34 15.81 -26.82
C VAL A 339 3.98 17.08 -26.07
N CYS A 340 3.03 16.96 -25.15
CA CYS A 340 2.52 18.07 -24.38
C CYS A 340 3.05 17.96 -22.95
N TYR A 341 3.86 18.92 -22.51
CA TYR A 341 4.40 18.90 -21.15
C TYR A 341 4.47 20.29 -20.55
N ASP A 342 4.35 20.33 -19.22
CA ASP A 342 4.50 21.58 -18.50
C ASP A 342 5.98 21.91 -18.32
N SER A 343 6.50 22.78 -19.21
CA SER A 343 7.86 23.31 -19.14
C SER A 343 8.14 24.11 -17.86
N CYS A 344 7.09 24.52 -17.14
CA CYS A 344 7.18 25.31 -15.90
C CYS A 344 7.37 24.43 -14.66
N TYR A 345 7.34 23.09 -14.80
CA TYR A 345 7.52 22.17 -13.69
C TYR A 345 8.98 22.18 -13.20
N ASN A 346 9.29 23.14 -12.32
CA ASN A 346 10.55 23.29 -11.60
C ASN A 346 10.67 22.28 -10.44
N GLY A 347 10.51 20.99 -10.73
CA GLY A 347 10.97 19.94 -9.81
C GLY A 347 12.50 19.99 -9.66
N SER A 348 13.06 19.35 -8.63
CA SER A 348 14.48 19.44 -8.25
C SER A 348 15.52 18.94 -9.29
N LEU A 349 15.08 18.50 -10.48
CA LEU A 349 15.91 18.46 -11.69
C LEU A 349 15.09 19.01 -12.87
N PRO A 350 15.64 19.96 -13.64
CA PRO A 350 14.97 20.51 -14.80
C PRO A 350 14.92 19.43 -15.89
N ILE A 351 13.70 19.09 -16.31
CA ILE A 351 13.51 18.50 -17.63
C ILE A 351 13.84 19.60 -18.63
N ASP A 352 14.63 19.27 -19.65
CA ASP A 352 15.03 20.25 -20.64
C ASP A 352 13.80 20.79 -21.41
N SER A 353 13.65 22.11 -21.49
CA SER A 353 12.56 22.75 -22.23
C SER A 353 12.83 22.89 -23.73
N THR A 354 13.94 22.33 -24.25
CA THR A 354 14.35 22.45 -25.66
C THR A 354 13.63 21.50 -26.63
N LEU A 355 12.54 20.84 -26.24
CA LEU A 355 11.81 19.97 -27.16
C LEU A 355 11.20 20.83 -28.29
N ASN A 356 11.51 20.46 -29.53
CA ASN A 356 11.06 21.15 -30.73
C ASN A 356 10.68 20.12 -31.79
N ASP A 357 9.98 20.60 -32.83
CA ASP A 357 9.59 19.78 -33.97
C ASP A 357 10.78 19.04 -34.57
N GLY A 358 10.55 17.77 -34.90
CA GLY A 358 11.53 16.91 -35.53
C GLY A 358 11.52 15.48 -35.01
N ASN A 359 12.50 14.72 -35.45
CA ASN A 359 12.52 13.29 -35.20
C ASN A 359 12.94 12.98 -33.77
N ILE A 360 12.13 12.18 -33.08
CA ILE A 360 12.38 11.71 -31.72
C ILE A 360 12.19 10.19 -31.65
N PRO A 361 13.07 9.43 -30.99
CA PRO A 361 12.77 8.05 -30.61
C PRO A 361 11.69 8.00 -29.52
N VAL A 362 10.77 7.05 -29.68
CA VAL A 362 9.77 6.69 -28.66
C VAL A 362 9.97 5.22 -28.30
N ILE A 363 9.96 4.92 -26.99
CA ILE A 363 10.28 3.60 -26.46
C ILE A 363 9.29 3.22 -25.37
N ARG A 364 8.67 2.05 -25.48
CA ARG A 364 7.95 1.41 -24.38
C ARG A 364 8.82 0.37 -23.70
N SER A 365 8.75 0.28 -22.38
CA SER A 365 9.44 -0.78 -21.63
C SER A 365 8.53 -1.97 -21.37
N PRO A 366 9.01 -3.21 -21.48
CA PRO A 366 10.33 -3.60 -22.00
C PRO A 366 10.39 -3.46 -23.53
N ALA A 367 11.53 -3.00 -24.04
CA ALA A 367 11.85 -3.06 -25.46
C ALA A 367 12.75 -4.28 -25.66
N LEU A 368 12.32 -5.26 -26.46
CA LEU A 368 13.07 -6.50 -26.70
C LEU A 368 13.64 -6.55 -28.12
N TYR A 369 12.90 -6.05 -29.12
CA TYR A 369 13.36 -6.10 -30.50
C TYR A 369 13.74 -4.68 -31.01
N PRO A 370 14.87 -4.53 -31.74
CA PRO A 370 15.34 -3.19 -32.13
C PRO A 370 14.35 -2.36 -32.97
N GLY A 371 13.48 -3.02 -33.75
CA GLY A 371 12.43 -2.35 -34.51
C GLY A 371 11.36 -1.67 -33.65
N ASN A 372 11.23 -2.01 -32.37
CA ASN A 372 10.27 -1.38 -31.44
C ASN A 372 10.71 0.00 -30.92
N VAL A 373 11.76 0.58 -31.49
CA VAL A 373 12.21 1.95 -31.19
C VAL A 373 12.17 2.77 -32.49
N PRO A 374 10.96 3.06 -33.00
CA PRO A 374 10.79 3.87 -34.18
C PRO A 374 11.26 5.31 -33.88
N SER A 375 11.74 5.97 -34.94
CA SER A 375 11.92 7.41 -34.91
C SER A 375 10.66 8.03 -35.51
N VAL A 376 9.94 8.82 -34.70
CA VAL A 376 8.68 9.47 -35.10
C VAL A 376 8.86 10.98 -35.14
N ARG A 377 7.97 11.66 -35.87
CA ARG A 377 8.05 13.11 -36.03
C ARG A 377 7.24 13.80 -34.93
N MET A 378 7.94 14.47 -34.01
CA MET A 378 7.31 15.40 -33.08
C MET A 378 6.81 16.62 -33.86
N ARG A 379 5.53 16.94 -33.68
CA ARG A 379 4.88 18.09 -34.29
C ARG A 379 4.14 18.88 -33.22
N THR A 380 4.47 20.16 -33.13
CA THR A 380 3.83 21.08 -32.20
C THR A 380 2.51 21.58 -32.79
N PRO A 381 1.36 21.42 -32.11
CA PRO A 381 0.08 21.94 -32.59
C PRO A 381 0.08 23.48 -32.70
N PRO A 382 -0.68 24.11 -33.61
CA PRO A 382 -0.78 25.57 -33.67
C PRO A 382 -1.46 26.15 -32.40
N VAL A 383 -1.30 27.45 -32.19
CA VAL A 383 -1.93 28.16 -31.07
C VAL A 383 -3.46 28.08 -31.20
N GLY A 384 -4.15 27.77 -30.10
CA GLY A 384 -5.62 27.64 -30.06
C GLY A 384 -6.15 26.27 -30.47
N TYR A 385 -5.29 25.31 -30.81
CA TYR A 385 -5.69 23.95 -31.14
C TYR A 385 -5.97 23.13 -29.86
N PRO A 386 -7.01 22.26 -29.81
CA PRO A 386 -7.38 21.54 -28.58
C PRO A 386 -6.25 20.72 -27.93
N LEU A 387 -5.35 20.16 -28.74
CA LEU A 387 -4.18 19.42 -28.24
C LEU A 387 -3.23 20.27 -27.38
N ARG A 388 -3.29 21.61 -27.49
CA ARG A 388 -2.53 22.54 -26.65
C ARG A 388 -3.04 22.62 -25.22
N ASP A 389 -4.24 22.14 -24.92
CA ASP A 389 -4.77 22.15 -23.55
C ASP A 389 -4.30 20.93 -22.75
N LEU A 390 -3.81 19.91 -23.44
CA LEU A 390 -3.26 18.70 -22.83
C LEU A 390 -1.94 18.97 -22.10
N ARG A 391 -1.68 18.19 -21.05
CA ARG A 391 -0.48 18.32 -20.20
C ARG A 391 0.05 16.94 -19.82
N ASN A 392 1.38 16.83 -19.83
CA ASN A 392 2.16 15.67 -19.39
C ASN A 392 1.76 14.35 -20.08
N CYS A 393 1.55 14.39 -21.38
CA CYS A 393 1.17 13.24 -22.19
C CYS A 393 1.86 13.26 -23.56
N ILE A 394 1.92 12.09 -24.19
CA ILE A 394 2.18 11.95 -25.62
C ILE A 394 0.88 11.61 -26.34
N VAL A 395 0.63 12.34 -27.43
CA VAL A 395 -0.55 12.17 -28.28
C VAL A 395 -0.12 11.44 -29.55
N PHE A 396 -0.78 10.33 -29.83
CA PHE A 396 -0.56 9.51 -31.02
C PHE A 396 -1.59 9.81 -32.10
N SER A 397 -1.16 9.77 -33.36
CA SER A 397 -2.08 9.87 -34.49
C SER A 397 -3.09 8.71 -34.51
N GLN A 398 -4.33 9.02 -34.89
CA GLN A 398 -5.35 8.02 -35.21
C GLN A 398 -5.25 7.48 -36.65
N HIS A 399 -4.26 7.94 -37.43
CA HIS A 399 -4.06 7.58 -38.83
C HIS A 399 -2.88 6.62 -39.01
N GLY A 400 -2.99 5.75 -40.03
CA GLY A 400 -1.97 4.78 -40.43
C GLY A 400 -2.51 3.36 -40.52
N ASP A 401 -1.73 2.47 -41.13
CA ASP A 401 -2.13 1.05 -41.30
C ASP A 401 -2.03 0.26 -39.98
N GLN A 402 -1.08 0.63 -39.12
CA GLN A 402 -0.86 0.05 -37.79
C GLN A 402 -0.63 1.17 -36.78
N ASP A 403 -1.36 1.15 -35.66
CA ASP A 403 -1.20 2.14 -34.60
C ASP A 403 0.21 2.10 -34.00
N LEU A 404 0.75 3.28 -33.67
CA LEU A 404 2.11 3.40 -33.15
C LEU A 404 2.32 2.66 -31.81
N PRO A 405 1.40 2.72 -30.82
CA PRO A 405 1.49 1.92 -29.59
C PRO A 405 1.75 0.43 -29.83
N SER A 406 1.03 -0.20 -30.76
CA SER A 406 1.20 -1.62 -31.10
C SER A 406 2.60 -1.92 -31.66
N GLN A 407 3.22 -0.97 -32.36
CA GLN A 407 4.60 -1.11 -32.86
C GLN A 407 5.64 -1.06 -31.72
N LEU A 408 5.28 -0.54 -30.55
CA LEU A 408 6.14 -0.38 -29.37
C LEU A 408 6.02 -1.59 -28.44
N SER A 409 6.46 -2.75 -28.90
CA SER A 409 6.37 -4.04 -28.20
C SER A 409 4.94 -4.55 -27.99
N GLY A 410 3.99 -4.26 -28.89
CA GLY A 410 2.59 -4.68 -28.75
C GLY A 410 1.84 -3.95 -27.63
N GLY A 411 2.12 -2.65 -27.45
CA GLY A 411 1.49 -1.83 -26.43
C GLY A 411 0.14 -1.25 -26.86
N ASP A 412 -0.51 -0.59 -25.92
CA ASP A 412 -1.74 0.19 -26.14
C ASP A 412 -1.66 1.52 -25.36
N PRO A 413 -2.43 2.55 -25.70
CA PRO A 413 -2.43 3.79 -24.92
C PRO A 413 -3.07 3.62 -23.53
N ASP A 414 -3.70 2.48 -23.24
CA ASP A 414 -4.54 2.23 -22.08
C ASP A 414 -3.70 1.79 -20.86
N SER A 415 -2.93 2.73 -20.33
CA SER A 415 -2.03 2.64 -19.15
C SER A 415 -0.54 2.55 -19.43
N ASP A 416 -0.13 2.37 -20.69
CA ASP A 416 1.29 2.31 -21.02
C ASP A 416 2.01 3.65 -20.82
N LEU A 417 3.28 3.51 -20.43
CA LEU A 417 4.21 4.63 -20.29
C LEU A 417 5.24 4.62 -21.43
N TYR A 418 5.36 5.77 -22.07
CA TYR A 418 6.19 5.99 -23.24
C TYR A 418 7.36 6.88 -22.90
N ASN A 419 8.57 6.40 -23.20
CA ASN A 419 9.82 7.11 -22.99
C ASN A 419 10.20 7.84 -24.27
N ILE A 420 10.39 9.14 -24.17
CA ILE A 420 10.72 10.03 -25.29
C ILE A 420 12.10 10.62 -25.03
N ILE A 421 12.97 10.61 -26.04
CA ILE A 421 14.27 11.27 -25.99
C ILE A 421 14.34 12.29 -27.12
N TRP A 422 14.71 13.53 -26.84
CA TRP A 422 14.90 14.57 -27.88
C TRP A 422 16.33 15.09 -28.01
N ASP A 423 17.29 14.43 -27.35
CA ASP A 423 18.71 14.61 -27.67
C ASP A 423 18.97 14.16 -29.11
N ARG A 424 19.51 15.05 -29.94
CA ARG A 424 19.81 14.79 -31.35
C ARG A 424 20.79 13.63 -31.54
N GLN A 425 21.66 13.39 -30.56
CA GLN A 425 22.64 12.31 -30.61
C GLN A 425 22.05 10.94 -30.24
N ALA A 426 20.88 10.92 -29.59
CA ALA A 426 20.13 9.71 -29.25
C ALA A 426 19.29 9.15 -30.40
N ARG A 427 19.26 9.85 -31.54
CA ARG A 427 18.43 9.46 -32.69
C ARG A 427 18.94 8.17 -33.32
N PRO A 428 18.09 7.15 -33.48
CA PRO A 428 18.39 5.95 -34.26
C PRO A 428 18.86 6.32 -35.67
N LYS A 429 19.91 5.66 -36.16
CA LYS A 429 20.46 5.87 -37.50
C LYS A 429 20.06 4.78 -38.49
N ARG A 430 19.80 3.58 -37.99
CA ARG A 430 19.34 2.45 -38.78
C ARG A 430 17.81 2.41 -38.70
N PHE A 431 17.15 2.01 -39.78
CA PHE A 431 15.72 1.71 -39.78
C PHE A 431 15.53 0.18 -39.75
N LEU A 432 14.56 -0.28 -38.96
CA LEU A 432 14.12 -1.67 -38.88
C LEU A 432 12.60 -1.62 -38.71
N ALA A 433 11.89 -2.44 -39.47
CA ALA A 433 10.44 -2.57 -39.29
C ALA A 433 10.14 -3.10 -37.88
N PRO A 434 9.05 -2.66 -37.23
CA PRO A 434 8.59 -3.20 -35.97
C PRO A 434 8.36 -4.72 -36.04
N ALA A 435 8.49 -5.40 -34.89
CA ALA A 435 8.09 -6.79 -34.79
C ALA A 435 6.57 -6.90 -34.82
N ASP A 436 6.08 -8.02 -35.34
CA ASP A 436 4.67 -8.36 -35.31
C ASP A 436 4.28 -8.98 -33.97
N TYR A 437 3.20 -8.50 -33.37
CA TYR A 437 2.64 -8.97 -32.11
C TYR A 437 1.20 -9.42 -32.34
N PRO A 438 1.00 -10.63 -32.90
CA PRO A 438 -0.34 -11.11 -33.17
C PRO A 438 -1.11 -11.30 -31.86
N ARG A 439 -2.37 -10.85 -31.83
CA ARG A 439 -3.26 -11.07 -30.69
C ARG A 439 -3.47 -12.57 -30.51
N ILE A 440 -3.13 -13.07 -29.32
CA ILE A 440 -3.39 -14.46 -28.95
C ILE A 440 -4.87 -14.56 -28.58
N THR A 441 -5.62 -15.41 -29.29
CA THR A 441 -7.02 -15.68 -28.95
C THR A 441 -7.08 -16.35 -27.59
N PRO A 442 -7.77 -15.75 -26.59
CA PRO A 442 -7.93 -16.37 -25.29
C PRO A 442 -8.61 -17.74 -25.41
N THR A 443 -8.19 -18.71 -24.61
CA THR A 443 -8.87 -20.00 -24.57
C THR A 443 -10.20 -19.86 -23.84
N GLU A 444 -11.30 -19.97 -24.58
CA GLU A 444 -12.63 -19.98 -23.98
C GLU A 444 -12.90 -21.29 -23.25
N LEU A 445 -13.27 -21.18 -21.99
CA LEU A 445 -13.76 -22.31 -21.21
C LEU A 445 -15.22 -22.54 -21.56
N ASN A 446 -15.50 -23.50 -22.46
CA ASN A 446 -16.85 -23.95 -22.81
C ASN A 446 -17.54 -24.76 -21.68
N ARG A 447 -17.31 -24.36 -20.42
CA ARG A 447 -17.82 -25.01 -19.21
C ARG A 447 -17.95 -23.99 -18.08
N GLN A 448 -18.83 -24.25 -17.12
CA GLN A 448 -18.94 -23.38 -15.94
C GLN A 448 -17.63 -23.36 -15.13
N VAL A 449 -17.24 -22.16 -14.69
CA VAL A 449 -16.03 -21.92 -13.90
C VAL A 449 -16.24 -22.46 -12.48
N THR A 450 -15.56 -23.55 -12.14
CA THR A 450 -15.58 -24.14 -10.79
C THR A 450 -14.46 -23.57 -9.90
N ARG A 451 -14.53 -23.82 -8.58
CA ARG A 451 -13.42 -23.49 -7.65
C ARG A 451 -12.10 -24.12 -8.09
N ASP A 452 -12.13 -25.38 -8.52
CA ASP A 452 -10.94 -26.09 -9.00
C ASP A 452 -10.37 -25.46 -10.29
N SER A 453 -11.22 -24.87 -11.12
CA SER A 453 -10.80 -24.15 -12.33
C SER A 453 -10.00 -22.89 -11.97
N LYS A 454 -10.45 -22.16 -10.94
CA LYS A 454 -9.73 -21.00 -10.42
C LYS A 454 -8.41 -21.42 -9.80
N ALA A 455 -8.40 -22.48 -8.99
CA ALA A 455 -7.19 -23.02 -8.38
C ALA A 455 -6.17 -23.47 -9.44
N GLY A 456 -6.62 -24.17 -10.49
CA GLY A 456 -5.80 -24.56 -11.65
C GLY A 456 -5.19 -23.35 -12.35
N PHE A 457 -5.99 -22.32 -12.64
CA PHE A 457 -5.50 -21.08 -13.23
C PHE A 457 -4.40 -20.42 -12.38
N PHE A 458 -4.55 -20.36 -11.06
CA PHE A 458 -3.50 -19.82 -10.19
C PHE A 458 -2.22 -20.66 -10.26
N VAL A 459 -2.33 -21.98 -10.25
CA VAL A 459 -1.17 -22.87 -10.39
C VAL A 459 -0.48 -22.67 -11.74
N ASP A 460 -1.24 -22.56 -12.83
CA ASP A 460 -0.69 -22.36 -14.17
C ASP A 460 -0.08 -20.97 -14.33
N SER A 461 -0.68 -19.94 -13.72
CA SER A 461 -0.13 -18.58 -13.67
C SER A 461 1.22 -18.56 -12.95
N ILE A 462 1.32 -19.24 -11.79
CA ILE A 462 2.58 -19.34 -11.03
C ILE A 462 3.65 -20.08 -11.84
N LYS A 463 3.28 -21.17 -12.53
CA LYS A 463 4.22 -21.90 -13.40
C LYS A 463 4.68 -21.07 -14.61
N SER A 464 3.81 -20.20 -15.11
CA SER A 464 4.05 -19.37 -16.30
C SER A 464 4.68 -18.02 -15.98
N ASP A 465 4.90 -17.69 -14.70
CA ASP A 465 5.55 -16.45 -14.26
C ASP A 465 7.07 -16.50 -14.46
N VAL A 466 7.48 -16.62 -15.73
CA VAL A 466 8.87 -16.71 -16.18
C VAL A 466 9.30 -15.48 -16.98
N LEU A 467 8.40 -14.51 -17.17
CA LEU A 467 8.64 -13.32 -17.99
C LEU A 467 9.87 -12.53 -17.52
N GLY A 468 10.02 -12.34 -16.21
CA GLY A 468 11.17 -11.63 -15.65
C GLY A 468 12.50 -12.32 -15.94
N THR A 469 12.53 -13.65 -15.89
CA THR A 469 13.71 -14.47 -16.21
C THR A 469 14.03 -14.36 -17.69
N ILE A 470 13.06 -14.59 -18.58
CA ILE A 470 13.24 -14.47 -20.05
C ILE A 470 13.76 -13.08 -20.42
N THR A 471 13.16 -12.04 -19.84
CA THR A 471 13.52 -10.63 -20.08
C THR A 471 14.95 -10.30 -19.64
N THR A 472 15.46 -10.98 -18.60
CA THR A 472 16.83 -10.80 -18.11
C THR A 472 17.84 -11.60 -18.94
N GLU A 473 17.51 -12.84 -19.32
CA GLU A 473 18.35 -13.69 -20.17
C GLU A 473 18.46 -13.13 -21.60
N HIS A 474 17.38 -12.56 -22.17
CA HIS A 474 17.39 -11.93 -23.49
C HIS A 474 18.42 -10.80 -23.64
N LEU A 475 18.85 -10.20 -22.53
CA LEU A 475 19.83 -9.13 -22.55
C LEU A 475 21.27 -9.63 -22.80
N PHE A 476 21.51 -10.93 -22.63
CA PHE A 476 22.78 -11.62 -22.86
C PHE A 476 22.71 -12.43 -24.15
#